data_AF-F6DSU3-F1
#
_entry.id   AF-F6DSU3-F1
#
_cell.length_a   1.000
_cell.length_b   1.000
_cell.length_c   1.000
_cell.angle_alpha   90.00
_cell.angle_beta   90.00
_cell.angle_gamma   90.00
#
_symmetry.space_group_name_H-M   'P 1'
#
loop_
_entity.id
_entity.type
_entity.pdbx_description
1 polymer ?
#
loop_
_entity_poly.entity_id
_entity_poly.type
_entity_poly.pdbx_seq_one_letter_code
_entity_poly.pdbx_strand_id
1 'polypeptide(L)'
;MLRGILNRVKAKKSKRKIKRKVPGTGFSFFLNYLTVKKPSFKQWVMKPFSFKRTFSIPKPSMENISLQARMVIVFAVIILLITAGMGTVIFEEAKTSIASVMTSRIKITATDNADKISIMLHSMDKREIASKTDYYLTKQRNAYKVLNYRAYVDVVDDQGKTVVPVKQEQPLQPKESDLAALLKKGKNGESQSALLGGVQCTVVMEPIPGRPWYFVAGVAEEDYLAPVSHMRMMALGVGLGALVLATILCIYGTRKFCLPLQQMIKMMERARTGDLTVRAVERGVGPEFNQLGVAFNAMLKELAYLLNELNQTTQVLLKSSREMSQVADQQLDAVKKTGQAVGMMSSSVQQITAMAGVTQESGSSMMKAAGEGTGSVKKLVEVINQNHEVIAEEARAVGNLGTRVQEISRLVDLIRKISKDTHLLALNASIEAARAGEQGRGFAVVAAEVGRLAEDTASTTKEVEQIIAAIAKESSLVLEKVEQSKSIAEEGISATLRAEDALQHIVDTIHSTWQQISNIYQGAEQISLGTATVEELIQDLAGDPYRQEEQHSATAHQIASTARTLDELSGALRSRLAGFKLASLNPVETMEKESLADCTVYGEEGKQSNETIQVA
;
A
#
# COMPACT_ATOMS: atom_id res chain seq x y z
N MET A 1 7.60 -17.39 24.08
CA MET A 1 8.41 -16.14 24.17
C MET A 1 7.52 -14.95 23.85
N LEU A 2 6.51 -14.71 24.70
CA LEU A 2 5.34 -13.86 24.39
C LEU A 2 4.92 -13.02 25.62
N ARG A 3 5.90 -12.49 26.35
CA ARG A 3 5.69 -11.60 27.50
C ARG A 3 6.96 -10.81 27.75
N GLY A 4 7.03 -9.60 27.21
CA GLY A 4 8.13 -8.70 27.48
C GLY A 4 8.32 -7.72 26.35
N ILE A 5 7.57 -6.62 26.40
CA ILE A 5 7.93 -5.23 26.08
C ILE A 5 6.61 -4.45 26.01
N LEU A 6 5.94 -4.37 27.16
CA LEU A 6 4.84 -3.44 27.40
C LEU A 6 4.78 -3.20 28.90
N ASN A 7 5.81 -2.51 29.41
CA ASN A 7 5.84 -1.96 30.77
C ASN A 7 7.05 -1.04 31.01
N ARG A 8 6.95 0.20 30.53
CA ARG A 8 7.53 1.42 31.12
C ARG A 8 6.59 2.53 30.61
N VAL A 9 5.83 3.30 31.39
CA VAL A 9 6.06 3.91 32.69
C VAL A 9 4.68 4.21 33.30
N LYS A 10 4.34 3.62 34.45
CA LYS A 10 3.33 4.17 35.36
C LYS A 10 3.74 3.92 36.83
N ALA A 11 3.85 5.04 37.54
CA ALA A 11 3.71 5.24 38.99
C ALA A 11 4.78 4.69 39.95
N LYS A 12 5.49 5.58 40.66
CA LYS A 12 5.22 5.88 42.10
C LYS A 12 6.13 6.97 42.71
N LYS A 13 5.59 7.53 43.81
CA LYS A 13 6.16 8.43 44.86
C LYS A 13 6.09 9.93 44.56
N SER A 14 5.16 10.70 45.14
CA SER A 14 4.90 11.05 46.56
C SER A 14 5.78 12.18 47.10
N LYS A 15 5.10 13.31 47.35
CA LYS A 15 5.31 14.35 48.39
C LYS A 15 6.68 15.03 48.46
N ARG A 16 6.70 16.32 48.11
CA ARG A 16 7.34 17.39 48.91
C ARG A 16 6.59 18.71 48.73
N LYS A 17 6.00 19.19 49.84
CA LYS A 17 5.49 20.55 50.03
C LYS A 17 6.68 21.52 49.99
N ILE A 18 6.70 22.50 49.09
CA ILE A 18 7.39 23.77 49.31
C ILE A 18 6.51 24.90 48.77
N LYS A 19 6.07 25.77 49.69
CA LYS A 19 5.41 27.05 49.43
C LYS A 19 6.32 27.93 48.58
N ARG A 20 5.85 28.43 47.44
CA ARG A 20 6.28 29.74 46.92
C ARG A 20 5.07 30.49 46.33
N LYS A 21 4.73 31.57 47.04
CA LYS A 21 3.89 32.69 46.60
C LYS A 21 4.55 33.35 45.38
N VAL A 22 3.79 33.59 44.30
CA VAL A 22 4.01 34.68 43.34
C VAL A 22 2.61 35.12 42.84
N PRO A 23 2.35 36.43 42.68
CA PRO A 23 1.04 37.03 42.96
C PRO A 23 0.13 37.18 41.75
N GLY A 24 -1.17 37.28 42.05
CA GLY A 24 -2.25 37.46 41.08
C GLY A 24 -2.21 38.81 40.37
N THR A 25 -2.48 38.72 39.07
CA THR A 25 -3.46 39.52 38.33
C THR A 25 -3.70 40.94 38.86
N GLY A 26 -3.03 41.90 38.22
CA GLY A 26 -3.40 43.31 38.25
C GLY A 26 -4.75 43.52 37.59
N PHE A 27 -5.79 43.63 38.40
CA PHE A 27 -7.07 44.27 38.06
C PHE A 27 -7.73 44.80 39.35
N SER A 28 -6.93 45.48 40.18
CA SER A 28 -7.36 46.13 41.43
C SER A 28 -6.79 47.54 41.54
N PHE A 29 -7.04 48.35 40.52
CA PHE A 29 -6.79 49.78 40.54
C PHE A 29 -7.87 50.44 39.68
N PHE A 30 -9.10 50.55 40.20
CA PHE A 30 -10.06 51.61 39.78
C PHE A 30 -11.38 51.67 40.59
N LEU A 31 -11.58 50.86 41.63
CA LEU A 31 -12.87 50.80 42.35
C LEU A 31 -12.74 51.01 43.87
N ASN A 32 -11.82 51.89 44.30
CA ASN A 32 -11.69 52.26 45.72
C ASN A 32 -11.71 53.77 45.97
N TYR A 33 -12.58 54.49 45.26
CA TYR A 33 -12.85 55.90 45.50
C TYR A 33 -14.33 56.18 45.29
N LEU A 34 -15.17 55.77 46.25
CA LEU A 34 -16.54 56.26 46.47
C LEU A 34 -17.14 55.53 47.70
N THR A 35 -16.58 55.79 48.88
CA THR A 35 -17.23 55.49 50.17
C THR A 35 -17.86 56.75 50.72
N VAL A 36 -19.04 57.10 50.21
CA VAL A 36 -19.96 58.03 50.88
C VAL A 36 -21.11 57.24 51.50
N LYS A 37 -21.21 57.35 52.83
CA LYS A 37 -22.26 56.81 53.68
C LYS A 37 -23.65 57.23 53.21
N LYS A 38 -24.56 56.28 52.95
CA LYS A 38 -25.98 56.31 53.35
C LYS A 38 -26.63 54.92 53.17
N PRO A 39 -27.44 54.43 54.13
CA PRO A 39 -28.05 53.10 54.05
C PRO A 39 -29.50 53.20 53.56
N SER A 40 -29.78 52.87 52.29
CA SER A 40 -31.18 52.66 51.85
C SER A 40 -31.37 51.83 50.58
N PHE A 41 -30.37 51.03 50.14
CA PHE A 41 -30.53 50.17 48.96
C PHE A 41 -30.72 48.67 49.29
N LYS A 42 -30.62 48.29 50.57
CA LYS A 42 -30.63 46.88 51.01
C LYS A 42 -32.03 46.28 51.29
N GLN A 43 -33.11 47.01 51.00
CA GLN A 43 -34.50 46.52 51.21
C GLN A 43 -35.32 46.33 49.92
N TRP A 44 -34.71 46.49 48.73
CA TRP A 44 -35.44 46.32 47.46
C TRP A 44 -35.01 45.11 46.60
N VAL A 45 -33.97 44.35 46.99
CA VAL A 45 -33.41 43.26 46.13
C VAL A 45 -33.49 41.85 46.72
N MET A 46 -34.15 41.62 47.86
CA MET A 46 -34.40 40.25 48.35
C MET A 46 -35.80 40.07 48.94
N LYS A 47 -36.79 39.93 48.06
CA LYS A 47 -37.95 39.06 48.28
C LYS A 47 -38.07 38.11 47.08
N PRO A 48 -38.12 36.78 47.28
CA PRO A 48 -38.33 35.85 46.18
C PRO A 48 -39.78 35.97 45.71
N PHE A 49 -40.02 36.76 44.67
CA PHE A 49 -41.30 36.79 43.97
C PHE A 49 -41.34 35.59 43.02
N SER A 50 -42.07 34.54 43.42
CA SER A 50 -42.35 33.40 42.55
C SER A 50 -43.34 33.80 41.46
N PHE A 51 -42.83 34.19 40.29
CA PHE A 51 -43.65 34.36 39.09
C PHE A 51 -43.45 33.16 38.16
N LYS A 52 -44.32 32.15 38.29
CA LYS A 52 -44.56 31.17 37.22
C LYS A 52 -45.33 31.89 36.11
N ARG A 53 -44.61 32.41 35.13
CA ARG A 53 -45.12 32.67 33.77
C ARG A 53 -43.91 32.75 32.85
N THR A 54 -43.71 31.70 32.06
CA THR A 54 -42.86 31.70 30.89
C THR A 54 -43.31 32.81 29.95
N PHE A 55 -42.63 33.95 30.00
CA PHE A 55 -42.72 34.94 28.95
C PHE A 55 -41.85 34.41 27.79
N SER A 56 -42.46 33.66 26.89
CA SER A 56 -41.83 33.34 25.60
C SER A 56 -41.72 34.63 24.82
N ILE A 57 -40.55 35.26 24.88
CA ILE A 57 -40.16 36.24 23.87
C ILE A 57 -40.10 35.44 22.56
N PRO A 58 -40.85 35.80 21.50
CA PRO A 58 -40.70 35.15 20.21
C PRO A 58 -39.24 35.32 19.79
N LYS A 59 -38.51 34.22 19.59
CA LYS A 59 -37.19 34.26 18.95
C LYS A 59 -37.41 34.88 17.56
N PRO A 60 -36.92 36.08 17.25
CA PRO A 60 -36.87 36.48 15.86
C PRO A 60 -35.99 35.46 15.14
N SER A 61 -36.46 34.94 14.01
CA SER A 61 -35.69 34.03 13.16
C SER A 61 -34.46 34.78 12.64
N MET A 62 -33.38 34.71 13.41
CA MET A 62 -32.10 35.34 13.10
C MET A 62 -31.28 34.46 12.14
N GLU A 63 -31.78 33.30 11.71
CA GLU A 63 -31.01 32.31 10.94
C GLU A 63 -30.50 32.83 9.59
N ASN A 64 -31.23 33.74 8.94
CA ASN A 64 -30.84 34.31 7.64
C ASN A 64 -30.05 35.62 7.72
N ILE A 65 -29.73 36.09 8.93
CA ILE A 65 -29.01 37.35 9.15
C ILE A 65 -27.52 37.05 9.29
N SER A 66 -26.69 37.72 8.47
CA SER A 66 -25.23 37.55 8.50
C SER A 66 -24.68 37.77 9.91
N LEU A 67 -23.61 37.06 10.28
CA LEU A 67 -22.94 37.22 11.58
C LEU A 67 -22.63 38.70 11.89
N GLN A 68 -22.33 39.45 10.83
CA GLN A 68 -22.11 40.89 10.83
C GLN A 68 -23.31 41.66 11.38
N ALA A 69 -24.49 41.45 10.81
CA ALA A 69 -25.71 42.12 11.24
C ALA A 69 -26.13 41.67 12.64
N ARG A 70 -25.91 40.41 13.02
CA ARG A 70 -26.17 39.95 14.40
C ARG A 70 -25.29 40.67 15.42
N MET A 71 -23.99 40.81 15.18
CA MET A 71 -23.10 41.52 16.10
C MET A 71 -23.47 43.00 16.22
N VAL A 72 -23.72 43.67 15.10
CA VAL A 72 -24.13 45.09 15.09
C VAL A 72 -25.43 45.28 15.87
N ILE A 73 -26.45 44.43 15.64
CA ILE A 73 -27.75 44.52 16.32
C ILE A 73 -27.57 44.30 17.83
N VAL A 74 -26.80 43.30 18.26
CA VAL A 74 -26.60 43.00 19.69
C VAL A 74 -25.90 44.17 20.39
N PHE A 75 -24.82 44.70 19.82
CA PHE A 75 -24.13 45.86 20.41
C PHE A 75 -25.00 47.12 20.41
N ALA A 76 -25.75 47.38 19.35
CA ALA A 76 -26.66 48.52 19.28
C ALA A 76 -27.77 48.41 20.34
N VAL A 77 -28.35 47.23 20.55
CA VAL A 77 -29.37 46.99 21.57
C VAL A 77 -28.79 47.18 22.98
N ILE A 78 -27.59 46.66 23.26
CA ILE A 78 -26.94 46.84 24.56
C ILE A 78 -26.68 48.32 24.84
N ILE A 79 -26.13 49.05 23.87
CA ILE A 79 -25.83 50.48 24.02
C ILE A 79 -27.14 51.29 24.19
N LEU A 80 -28.19 50.94 23.44
CA LEU A 80 -29.50 51.58 23.58
C LEU A 80 -30.10 51.34 24.96
N LEU A 81 -30.02 50.11 25.49
CA LEU A 81 -30.51 49.80 26.84
C LEU A 81 -29.72 50.53 27.92
N ILE A 82 -28.39 50.61 27.80
CA ILE A 82 -27.53 51.32 28.75
C ILE A 82 -27.81 52.83 28.71
N THR A 83 -27.88 53.43 27.52
CA THR A 83 -28.11 54.87 27.36
C THR A 83 -29.51 55.29 27.79
N ALA A 84 -30.55 54.51 27.45
CA ALA A 84 -31.91 54.75 27.91
C ALA A 84 -32.05 54.57 29.44
N GLY A 85 -31.43 53.52 30.00
CA GLY A 85 -31.43 53.26 31.43
C GLY A 85 -30.71 54.35 32.24
N MET A 86 -29.49 54.74 31.85
CA MET A 86 -28.76 55.82 32.52
C MET A 86 -29.45 57.17 32.34
N GLY A 87 -29.97 57.47 31.13
CA GLY A 87 -30.63 58.74 30.84
C GLY A 87 -31.90 58.95 31.67
N THR A 88 -32.70 57.91 31.88
CA THR A 88 -33.92 57.97 32.72
C THR A 88 -33.59 58.15 34.19
N VAL A 89 -32.60 57.42 34.72
CA VAL A 89 -32.16 57.56 36.12
C VAL A 89 -31.61 58.97 36.38
N ILE A 90 -30.73 59.48 35.52
CA ILE A 90 -30.14 60.82 35.67
C ILE A 90 -31.22 61.91 35.64
N PHE A 91 -32.23 61.76 34.77
CA PHE A 91 -33.32 62.73 34.67
C PHE A 91 -34.19 62.76 35.93
N GLU A 92 -34.60 61.60 36.45
CA GLU A 92 -35.40 61.53 37.68
C GLU A 92 -34.61 62.03 38.89
N GLU A 93 -33.34 61.69 39.00
CA GLU A 93 -32.49 62.15 40.09
C GLU A 93 -32.26 63.68 40.04
N ALA A 94 -32.06 64.24 38.84
CA ALA A 94 -31.94 65.70 38.66
C ALA A 94 -33.25 66.44 38.99
N LYS A 95 -34.40 65.91 38.55
CA LYS A 95 -35.72 66.49 38.82
C LYS A 95 -36.02 66.51 40.32
N THR A 96 -35.85 65.38 41.00
CA THR A 96 -36.10 65.25 42.44
C THR A 96 -35.15 66.11 43.26
N SER A 97 -33.86 66.15 42.90
CA SER A 97 -32.86 66.99 43.55
C SER A 97 -33.20 68.48 43.46
N ILE A 98 -33.46 69.00 42.26
CA ILE A 98 -33.77 70.43 42.06
C ILE A 98 -35.10 70.81 42.74
N ALA A 99 -36.13 69.97 42.64
CA ALA A 99 -37.39 70.20 43.32
C ALA A 99 -37.19 70.27 44.85
N SER A 100 -36.38 69.38 45.44
CA SER A 100 -36.12 69.38 46.88
C SER A 100 -35.35 70.62 47.35
N VAL A 101 -34.35 71.07 46.58
CA VAL A 101 -33.57 72.28 46.88
C VAL A 101 -34.46 73.52 46.79
N MET A 102 -35.28 73.61 45.74
CA MET A 102 -36.16 74.76 45.55
C MET A 102 -37.23 74.83 46.63
N THR A 103 -37.83 73.69 46.96
CA THR A 103 -38.80 73.56 48.05
C THR A 103 -38.21 74.02 49.39
N SER A 104 -37.00 73.56 49.72
CA SER A 104 -36.30 73.95 50.95
C SER A 104 -35.99 75.44 50.97
N ARG A 105 -35.56 76.01 49.83
CA ARG A 105 -35.27 77.44 49.69
C ARG A 105 -36.52 78.30 49.86
N ILE A 106 -37.64 77.94 49.24
CA ILE A 106 -38.92 78.65 49.39
C ILE A 106 -39.35 78.62 50.86
N LYS A 107 -39.24 77.45 51.52
CA LYS A 107 -39.58 77.29 52.93
C LYS A 107 -38.74 78.17 53.85
N ILE A 108 -37.40 78.08 53.76
CA ILE A 108 -36.50 78.90 54.59
C ILE A 108 -36.76 80.39 54.39
N THR A 109 -36.99 80.80 53.14
CA THR A 109 -37.27 82.20 52.80
C THR A 109 -38.63 82.63 53.35
N ALA A 110 -39.65 81.78 53.30
CA ALA A 110 -40.96 82.06 53.87
C ALA A 110 -40.89 82.25 55.39
N THR A 111 -40.20 81.34 56.10
CA THR A 111 -40.00 81.44 57.55
C THR A 111 -39.22 82.69 57.95
N ASP A 112 -38.09 82.98 57.30
CA ASP A 112 -37.28 84.18 57.59
C ASP A 112 -38.06 85.48 57.35
N ASN A 113 -38.90 85.55 56.31
CA ASN A 113 -39.73 86.74 56.07
C ASN A 113 -40.90 86.83 57.07
N ALA A 114 -41.55 85.72 57.43
CA ALA A 114 -42.61 85.71 58.43
C ALA A 114 -42.08 86.18 59.81
N ASP A 115 -40.90 85.70 60.22
CA ASP A 115 -40.23 86.12 61.46
C ASP A 115 -39.88 87.61 61.43
N LYS A 116 -39.30 88.10 60.33
CA LYS A 116 -39.01 89.54 60.15
C LYS A 116 -40.25 90.40 60.25
N ILE A 117 -41.36 89.98 59.64
CA ILE A 117 -42.64 90.70 59.71
C ILE A 117 -43.22 90.65 61.13
N SER A 118 -43.08 89.52 61.83
CA SER A 118 -43.50 89.40 63.24
C SER A 118 -42.70 90.31 64.18
N ILE A 119 -41.36 90.37 64.02
CA ILE A 119 -40.51 91.30 64.79
C ILE A 119 -40.93 92.75 64.54
N MET A 120 -41.22 93.12 63.28
CA MET A 120 -41.70 94.45 62.93
C MET A 120 -43.08 94.75 63.54
N LEU A 121 -43.98 93.76 63.61
CA LEU A 121 -45.30 93.92 64.22
C LEU A 121 -45.22 94.28 65.72
N HIS A 122 -44.16 93.86 66.42
CA HIS A 122 -43.95 94.12 67.83
C HIS A 122 -43.12 95.38 68.13
N SER A 123 -42.36 95.90 67.17
CA SER A 123 -41.38 96.98 67.39
C SER A 123 -41.69 98.31 66.70
N MET A 124 -42.76 98.38 65.90
CA MET A 124 -43.02 99.52 65.00
C MET A 124 -44.49 99.98 64.98
N ASP A 125 -44.73 101.24 64.61
CA ASP A 125 -46.08 101.81 64.50
C ASP A 125 -46.82 101.37 63.22
N LYS A 126 -48.17 101.38 63.25
CA LYS A 126 -49.06 100.82 62.20
C LYS A 126 -48.72 101.29 60.76
N ARG A 127 -48.38 102.57 60.54
CA ARG A 127 -48.05 103.09 59.20
C ARG A 127 -46.66 102.64 58.73
N GLU A 128 -45.72 102.46 59.65
CA GLU A 128 -44.35 102.06 59.35
C GLU A 128 -44.27 100.57 58.97
N ILE A 129 -45.09 99.72 59.62
CA ILE A 129 -45.22 98.29 59.30
C ILE A 129 -45.66 98.10 57.85
N ALA A 130 -46.73 98.78 57.41
CA ALA A 130 -47.23 98.62 56.04
C ALA A 130 -46.18 98.99 54.98
N SER A 131 -45.42 100.08 55.19
CA SER A 131 -44.40 100.51 54.22
C SER A 131 -43.19 99.58 54.19
N LYS A 132 -42.70 99.09 55.33
CA LYS A 132 -41.58 98.17 55.35
C LYS A 132 -41.96 96.76 54.90
N THR A 133 -43.16 96.27 55.22
CA THR A 133 -43.66 94.98 54.71
C THR A 133 -43.79 95.02 53.19
N ASP A 134 -44.31 96.11 52.61
CA ASP A 134 -44.33 96.32 51.15
C ASP A 134 -42.91 96.30 50.55
N TYR A 135 -41.94 96.92 51.22
CA TYR A 135 -40.53 96.88 50.78
C TYR A 135 -39.96 95.44 50.79
N TYR A 136 -40.19 94.66 51.84
CA TYR A 136 -39.71 93.27 51.91
C TYR A 136 -40.41 92.37 50.89
N LEU A 137 -41.73 92.50 50.73
CA LEU A 137 -42.49 91.77 49.72
C LEU A 137 -42.02 92.12 48.31
N THR A 138 -41.82 93.41 48.02
CA THR A 138 -41.28 93.87 46.73
C THR A 138 -39.87 93.34 46.49
N LYS A 139 -39.01 93.31 47.51
CA LYS A 139 -37.68 92.71 47.41
C LYS A 139 -37.75 91.21 47.07
N GLN A 140 -38.66 90.46 47.68
CA GLN A 140 -38.83 89.03 47.40
C GLN A 140 -39.44 88.77 46.02
N ARG A 141 -40.45 89.56 45.61
CA ARG A 141 -41.03 89.50 44.26
C ARG A 141 -39.96 89.75 43.20
N ASN A 142 -39.09 90.75 43.41
CA ASN A 142 -37.98 91.03 42.51
C ASN A 142 -36.92 89.93 42.49
N ALA A 143 -36.65 89.25 43.62
CA ALA A 143 -35.72 88.12 43.65
C ALA A 143 -36.16 86.96 42.74
N TYR A 144 -37.46 86.65 42.71
CA TYR A 144 -38.01 85.66 41.78
C TYR A 144 -38.08 86.18 40.34
N LYS A 145 -38.37 87.47 40.15
CA LYS A 145 -38.40 88.12 38.83
C LYS A 145 -37.02 88.13 38.14
N VAL A 146 -35.93 88.35 38.89
CA VAL A 146 -34.55 88.26 38.36
C VAL A 146 -34.20 86.85 37.90
N LEU A 147 -34.75 85.82 38.55
CA LEU A 147 -34.62 84.42 38.14
C LEU A 147 -35.58 84.03 37.00
N ASN A 148 -36.40 84.98 36.52
CA ASN A 148 -37.45 84.76 35.54
C ASN A 148 -38.47 83.68 35.98
N TYR A 149 -38.69 83.54 37.28
CA TYR A 149 -39.64 82.60 37.85
C TYR A 149 -41.00 83.27 38.05
N ARG A 150 -42.06 82.62 37.58
CA ARG A 150 -43.43 82.98 37.91
C ARG A 150 -43.67 82.62 39.36
N ALA A 151 -43.72 83.66 40.20
CA ALA A 151 -43.91 83.51 41.63
C ALA A 151 -45.01 84.45 42.15
N TYR A 152 -45.66 84.01 43.23
CA TYR A 152 -46.60 84.76 44.04
C TYR A 152 -46.00 84.90 45.43
N VAL A 153 -45.87 86.12 45.94
CA VAL A 153 -45.38 86.39 47.29
C VAL A 153 -46.24 87.48 47.92
N ASP A 154 -46.96 87.14 48.98
CA ASP A 154 -47.79 88.09 49.71
C ASP A 154 -48.02 87.71 51.18
N VAL A 155 -48.56 88.67 51.93
CA VAL A 155 -49.11 88.42 53.26
C VAL A 155 -50.62 88.47 53.16
N VAL A 156 -51.27 87.36 53.51
CA VAL A 156 -52.72 87.19 53.46
C VAL A 156 -53.28 87.01 54.87
N ASP A 157 -54.51 87.45 55.11
CA ASP A 157 -55.23 87.14 56.34
C ASP A 157 -55.83 85.72 56.31
N ASP A 158 -56.51 85.34 57.39
CA ASP A 158 -57.19 84.05 57.55
C ASP A 158 -58.33 83.81 56.54
N GLN A 159 -58.77 84.84 55.82
CA GLN A 159 -59.76 84.78 54.77
C GLN A 159 -59.14 84.79 53.36
N GLY A 160 -57.81 84.83 53.25
CA GLY A 160 -57.09 84.84 51.98
C GLY A 160 -57.01 86.21 51.31
N LYS A 161 -57.33 87.29 52.03
CA LYS A 161 -57.26 88.67 51.53
C LYS A 161 -55.88 89.26 51.81
N THR A 162 -55.31 89.97 50.83
CA THR A 162 -53.99 90.60 50.96
C THR A 162 -54.02 91.72 52.00
N VAL A 163 -53.13 91.62 52.99
CA VAL A 163 -53.03 92.56 54.12
C VAL A 163 -52.39 93.89 53.70
N VAL A 164 -51.47 93.85 52.73
CA VAL A 164 -50.78 95.02 52.20
C VAL A 164 -51.25 95.24 50.75
N PRO A 165 -51.72 96.44 50.37
CA PRO A 165 -52.15 96.71 49.01
C PRO A 165 -50.96 96.54 48.05
N VAL A 166 -51.15 95.66 47.07
CA VAL A 166 -50.13 95.31 46.08
C VAL A 166 -49.93 96.49 45.13
N LYS A 167 -48.76 97.16 45.20
CA LYS A 167 -48.42 98.27 44.29
C LYS A 167 -47.86 97.83 42.94
N GLN A 168 -47.49 96.55 42.80
CA GLN A 168 -46.79 96.02 41.63
C GLN A 168 -47.40 94.69 41.21
N GLU A 169 -47.84 94.57 39.96
CA GLU A 169 -48.44 93.32 39.45
C GLU A 169 -47.49 92.14 39.62
N GLN A 170 -48.02 91.06 40.20
CA GLN A 170 -47.30 89.81 40.37
C GLN A 170 -47.50 88.91 39.15
N PRO A 171 -46.48 88.13 38.72
CA PRO A 171 -46.58 87.21 37.58
C PRO A 171 -47.70 86.17 37.72
N LEU A 172 -48.00 85.80 38.97
CA LEU A 172 -49.12 84.95 39.32
C LEU A 172 -50.17 85.80 40.04
N GLN A 173 -51.41 85.75 39.55
CA GLN A 173 -52.56 86.45 40.15
C GLN A 173 -53.59 85.41 40.63
N PRO A 174 -53.37 84.80 41.80
CA PRO A 174 -54.33 83.84 42.35
C PRO A 174 -55.63 84.54 42.74
N LYS A 175 -56.76 83.87 42.54
CA LYS A 175 -58.05 84.37 43.05
C LYS A 175 -58.05 84.24 44.57
N GLU A 176 -58.77 85.11 45.28
CA GLU A 176 -58.92 85.01 46.74
C GLU A 176 -59.46 83.62 47.15
N SER A 177 -60.27 82.98 46.32
CA SER A 177 -60.74 81.60 46.49
C SER A 177 -59.61 80.55 46.52
N ASP A 178 -58.56 80.75 45.72
CA ASP A 178 -57.44 79.83 45.59
C ASP A 178 -56.54 79.94 46.84
N LEU A 179 -56.34 81.16 47.35
CA LEU A 179 -55.62 81.44 48.58
C LEU A 179 -56.37 80.94 49.81
N ALA A 180 -57.67 81.17 49.89
CA ALA A 180 -58.51 80.65 50.97
C ALA A 180 -58.57 79.11 50.98
N ALA A 181 -58.61 78.47 49.80
CA ALA A 181 -58.54 77.01 49.67
C ALA A 181 -57.18 76.45 50.11
N LEU A 182 -56.09 77.17 49.82
CA LEU A 182 -54.74 76.84 50.28
C LEU A 182 -54.61 76.92 51.80
N LEU A 183 -55.15 77.98 52.42
CA LEU A 183 -55.11 78.16 53.87
C LEU A 183 -55.93 77.09 54.63
N LYS A 184 -57.03 76.59 54.05
CA LYS A 184 -57.84 75.51 54.65
C LYS A 184 -57.23 74.12 54.54
N LYS A 185 -56.47 73.85 53.46
CA LYS A 185 -55.92 72.51 53.17
C LYS A 185 -54.44 72.35 53.52
N GLY A 186 -53.69 73.45 53.57
CA GLY A 186 -52.27 73.42 53.79
C GLY A 186 -51.90 73.18 55.24
N LYS A 187 -50.70 72.65 55.44
CA LYS A 187 -50.05 72.60 56.75
C LYS A 187 -49.07 73.77 56.86
N ASN A 188 -49.16 74.50 57.97
CA ASN A 188 -48.28 75.63 58.26
C ASN A 188 -46.80 75.19 58.21
N GLY A 189 -45.97 75.96 57.51
CA GLY A 189 -44.54 75.70 57.38
C GLY A 189 -44.18 74.48 56.52
N GLU A 190 -45.13 73.82 55.86
CA GLU A 190 -44.87 72.77 54.88
C GLU A 190 -45.10 73.28 53.45
N SER A 191 -44.31 72.74 52.53
CA SER A 191 -44.50 72.96 51.10
C SER A 191 -45.56 72.02 50.55
N GLN A 192 -46.43 72.54 49.71
CA GLN A 192 -47.45 71.78 49.00
C GLN A 192 -47.48 72.17 47.53
N SER A 193 -47.76 71.21 46.66
CA SER A 193 -48.03 71.51 45.25
C SER A 193 -49.49 71.97 45.12
N ALA A 194 -49.69 73.16 44.56
CA ALA A 194 -51.00 73.76 44.40
C ALA A 194 -51.09 74.59 43.13
N LEU A 195 -52.31 74.76 42.64
CA LEU A 195 -52.60 75.61 41.49
C LEU A 195 -52.80 77.05 41.97
N LEU A 196 -51.87 77.94 41.63
CA LEU A 196 -52.00 79.39 41.83
C LEU A 196 -52.23 80.03 40.47
N GLY A 197 -53.41 80.62 40.24
CA GLY A 197 -53.74 81.27 38.96
C GLY A 197 -53.71 80.31 37.76
N GLY A 198 -53.96 79.01 37.96
CA GLY A 198 -53.96 77.98 36.92
C GLY A 198 -52.58 77.35 36.60
N VAL A 199 -51.51 77.76 37.29
CA VAL A 199 -50.16 77.19 37.13
C VAL A 199 -49.83 76.31 38.32
N GLN A 200 -49.23 75.13 38.07
CA GLN A 200 -48.79 74.24 39.14
C GLN A 200 -47.55 74.82 39.82
N CYS A 201 -47.70 75.14 41.10
CA CYS A 201 -46.70 75.83 41.90
C CYS A 201 -46.36 75.02 43.15
N THR A 202 -45.10 75.08 43.57
CA THR A 202 -44.70 74.74 44.93
C THR A 202 -45.00 75.94 45.83
N VAL A 203 -45.93 75.77 46.76
CA VAL A 203 -46.43 76.82 47.65
C VAL A 203 -46.05 76.51 49.10
N VAL A 204 -45.53 77.50 49.80
CA VAL A 204 -45.31 77.47 51.25
C VAL A 204 -46.13 78.58 51.89
N MET A 205 -46.77 78.24 52.99
CA MET A 205 -47.51 79.18 53.83
C MET A 205 -46.97 79.14 55.25
N GLU A 206 -46.54 80.29 55.76
CA GLU A 206 -45.97 80.42 57.10
C GLU A 206 -46.82 81.38 57.95
N PRO A 207 -47.34 80.98 59.12
CA PRO A 207 -48.08 81.87 60.00
C PRO A 207 -47.15 82.94 60.58
N ILE A 208 -47.64 84.17 60.71
CA ILE A 208 -46.91 85.30 61.30
C ILE A 208 -47.31 85.41 62.78
N PRO A 209 -46.41 85.13 63.74
CA PRO A 209 -46.74 85.21 65.16
C PRO A 209 -47.27 86.61 65.56
N GLY A 210 -48.37 86.63 66.32
CA GLY A 210 -49.00 87.86 66.84
C GLY A 210 -50.24 88.33 66.09
N ARG A 211 -50.51 87.85 64.86
CA ARG A 211 -51.75 88.12 64.10
C ARG A 211 -52.18 86.90 63.28
N PRO A 212 -53.47 86.76 62.91
CA PRO A 212 -53.93 85.71 62.00
C PRO A 212 -53.54 86.02 60.55
N TRP A 213 -52.25 86.24 60.29
CA TRP A 213 -51.68 86.55 58.98
C TRP A 213 -50.72 85.44 58.56
N TYR A 214 -50.67 85.18 57.26
CA TYR A 214 -49.81 84.15 56.67
C TYR A 214 -48.96 84.76 55.57
N PHE A 215 -47.67 84.48 55.62
CA PHE A 215 -46.77 84.72 54.50
C PHE A 215 -46.91 83.57 53.50
N VAL A 216 -47.35 83.87 52.29
CA VAL A 216 -47.56 82.89 51.22
C VAL A 216 -46.54 83.14 50.12
N ALA A 217 -45.74 82.13 49.81
CA ALA A 217 -44.83 82.13 48.67
C ALA A 217 -45.09 80.92 47.78
N GLY A 218 -45.43 81.14 46.52
CA GLY A 218 -45.63 80.11 45.51
C GLY A 218 -44.75 80.33 44.30
N VAL A 219 -44.09 79.29 43.80
CA VAL A 219 -43.24 79.35 42.59
C VAL A 219 -43.65 78.25 41.62
N ALA A 220 -43.81 78.59 40.34
CA ALA A 220 -44.17 77.64 39.28
C ALA A 220 -43.13 76.52 39.13
N GLU A 221 -43.60 75.25 39.09
CA GLU A 221 -42.72 74.07 39.01
C GLU A 221 -41.95 73.99 37.69
N GLU A 222 -42.59 74.41 36.60
CA GLU A 222 -41.99 74.40 35.26
C GLU A 222 -40.75 75.29 35.15
N ASP A 223 -40.73 76.43 35.86
CA ASP A 223 -39.72 77.46 35.67
C ASP A 223 -38.37 77.04 36.29
N TYR A 224 -38.40 76.45 37.49
CA TYR A 224 -37.18 75.94 38.12
C TYR A 224 -36.78 74.55 37.61
N LEU A 225 -37.69 73.79 36.98
CA LEU A 225 -37.38 72.52 36.31
C LEU A 225 -36.94 72.68 34.85
N ALA A 226 -37.06 73.88 34.27
CA ALA A 226 -36.64 74.15 32.89
C ALA A 226 -35.18 73.72 32.60
N PRO A 227 -34.17 73.95 33.47
CA PRO A 227 -32.82 73.45 33.27
C PRO A 227 -32.72 71.92 33.16
N VAL A 228 -33.58 71.19 33.88
CA VAL A 228 -33.64 69.71 33.85
C VAL A 228 -34.16 69.21 32.50
N SER A 229 -35.10 69.94 31.89
CA SER A 229 -35.62 69.62 30.57
C SER A 229 -34.56 69.79 29.46
N HIS A 230 -33.64 70.74 29.61
CA HIS A 230 -32.48 70.90 28.72
C HIS A 230 -31.46 69.76 28.88
N MET A 231 -31.21 69.31 30.11
CA MET A 231 -30.36 68.14 30.37
C MET A 231 -30.87 66.88 29.65
N ARG A 232 -32.20 66.69 29.58
CA ARG A 232 -32.81 65.59 28.82
C ARG A 232 -32.43 65.62 27.34
N MET A 233 -32.48 66.80 26.70
CA MET A 233 -32.17 66.93 25.28
C MET A 233 -30.68 66.67 24.99
N MET A 234 -29.78 67.17 25.84
CA MET A 234 -28.36 66.90 25.73
C MET A 234 -28.03 65.41 25.93
N ALA A 235 -28.67 64.75 26.91
CA ALA A 235 -28.48 63.32 27.15
C ALA A 235 -28.91 62.47 25.94
N LEU A 236 -30.02 62.82 25.28
CA LEU A 236 -30.47 62.16 24.04
C LEU A 236 -29.47 62.37 22.90
N GLY A 237 -28.90 63.57 22.74
CA GLY A 237 -27.90 63.86 21.72
C GLY A 237 -26.60 63.06 21.89
N VAL A 238 -26.08 62.99 23.12
CA VAL A 238 -24.88 62.19 23.44
C VAL A 238 -25.15 60.69 23.23
N GLY A 239 -26.32 60.20 23.63
CA GLY A 239 -26.73 58.82 23.40
C GLY A 239 -26.78 58.45 21.91
N LEU A 240 -27.35 59.33 21.08
CA LEU A 240 -27.39 59.14 19.63
C LEU A 240 -25.98 59.14 19.02
N GLY A 241 -25.10 60.05 19.44
CA GLY A 241 -23.71 60.09 18.99
C GLY A 241 -22.92 58.82 19.33
N ALA A 242 -23.07 58.31 20.55
CA ALA A 242 -22.45 57.05 20.98
C ALA A 242 -22.95 55.85 20.14
N LEU A 243 -24.24 55.81 19.83
CA LEU A 243 -24.84 54.75 19.01
C LEU A 243 -24.30 54.76 17.58
N VAL A 244 -24.17 55.94 16.96
CA VAL A 244 -23.59 56.08 15.62
C VAL A 244 -22.13 55.65 15.60
N LEU A 245 -21.32 56.13 16.56
CA LEU A 245 -19.90 55.79 16.65
C LEU A 245 -19.69 54.28 16.83
N ALA A 246 -20.46 53.65 17.72
CA ALA A 246 -20.40 52.21 17.94
C ALA A 246 -20.77 51.41 16.69
N THR A 247 -21.77 51.87 15.93
CA THR A 247 -22.19 51.25 14.67
C THR A 247 -21.06 51.32 13.63
N ILE A 248 -20.39 52.47 13.50
CA ILE A 248 -19.25 52.66 12.59
C ILE A 248 -18.08 51.73 12.96
N LEU A 249 -17.69 51.70 14.24
CA LEU A 249 -16.61 50.84 14.72
C LEU A 249 -16.92 49.36 14.51
N CYS A 250 -18.17 48.95 14.73
CA CYS A 250 -18.61 47.58 14.52
C CYS A 250 -18.55 47.19 13.03
N ILE A 251 -19.02 48.06 12.12
CA ILE A 251 -18.92 47.82 10.67
C ILE A 251 -17.46 47.72 10.23
N TYR A 252 -16.59 48.62 10.72
CA TYR A 252 -15.16 48.62 10.35
C TYR A 252 -14.44 47.36 10.83
N GLY A 253 -14.59 46.99 12.11
CA GLY A 253 -13.99 45.78 12.67
C GLY A 253 -14.48 44.53 11.95
N THR A 254 -15.78 44.45 11.70
CA THR A 254 -16.40 43.32 11.01
C THR A 254 -15.87 43.15 9.58
N ARG A 255 -15.74 44.23 8.80
CA ARG A 255 -15.17 44.15 7.45
C ARG A 255 -13.72 43.68 7.46
N LYS A 256 -12.91 44.15 8.42
CA LYS A 256 -11.50 43.75 8.54
C LYS A 256 -11.32 42.28 8.90
N PHE A 257 -12.19 41.69 9.72
CA PHE A 257 -12.07 40.30 10.14
C PHE A 257 -12.82 39.30 9.23
N CYS A 258 -13.99 39.65 8.72
CA CYS A 258 -14.78 38.73 7.89
C CYS A 258 -14.24 38.58 6.47
N LEU A 259 -13.60 39.60 5.90
CA LEU A 259 -13.14 39.55 4.51
C LEU A 259 -12.01 38.52 4.30
N PRO A 260 -10.95 38.44 5.13
CA PRO A 260 -9.94 37.39 5.03
C PRO A 260 -10.51 35.97 5.22
N LEU A 261 -11.50 35.81 6.11
CA LEU A 261 -12.19 34.52 6.29
C LEU A 261 -12.94 34.08 5.03
N GLN A 262 -13.67 35.00 4.39
CA GLN A 262 -14.37 34.70 3.15
C GLN A 262 -13.42 34.37 1.99
N GLN A 263 -12.27 35.04 1.92
CA GLN A 263 -11.24 34.72 0.94
C GLN A 263 -10.65 33.32 1.17
N MET A 264 -10.39 32.96 2.42
CA MET A 264 -9.94 31.60 2.79
C MET A 264 -10.98 30.54 2.41
N ILE A 265 -12.25 30.78 2.71
CA ILE A 265 -13.35 29.87 2.32
C ILE A 265 -13.39 29.68 0.80
N LYS A 266 -13.26 30.76 0.02
CA LYS A 266 -13.22 30.67 -1.46
C LYS A 266 -12.00 29.89 -1.96
N MET A 267 -10.84 30.03 -1.31
CA MET A 267 -9.63 29.27 -1.65
C MET A 267 -9.79 27.79 -1.30
N MET A 268 -10.37 27.48 -0.13
CA MET A 268 -10.71 26.12 0.27
C MET A 268 -11.71 25.48 -0.69
N GLU A 269 -12.69 26.25 -1.18
CA GLU A 269 -13.66 25.76 -2.16
C GLU A 269 -13.00 25.44 -3.51
N ARG A 270 -12.04 26.26 -3.96
CA ARG A 270 -11.23 25.95 -5.14
C ARG A 270 -10.36 24.71 -4.95
N ALA A 271 -9.71 24.58 -3.80
CA ALA A 271 -8.94 23.39 -3.45
C ALA A 271 -9.84 22.13 -3.39
N ARG A 272 -11.07 22.25 -2.87
CA ARG A 272 -12.10 21.19 -2.87
C ARG A 272 -12.45 20.74 -4.29
N THR A 273 -12.47 21.65 -5.25
CA THR A 273 -12.70 21.34 -6.68
C THR A 273 -11.47 20.81 -7.41
N GLY A 274 -10.37 20.52 -6.70
CA GLY A 274 -9.14 19.94 -7.27
C GLY A 274 -8.09 20.96 -7.70
N ASP A 275 -8.32 22.26 -7.53
CA ASP A 275 -7.31 23.29 -7.82
C ASP A 275 -6.35 23.49 -6.64
N LEU A 276 -5.26 22.71 -6.62
CA LEU A 276 -4.23 22.77 -5.59
C LEU A 276 -3.13 23.81 -5.88
N THR A 277 -3.31 24.63 -6.93
CA THR A 277 -2.39 25.74 -7.25
C THR A 277 -2.65 26.98 -6.41
N VAL A 278 -3.82 27.05 -5.75
CA VAL A 278 -4.21 28.19 -4.91
C VAL A 278 -3.30 28.35 -3.70
N ARG A 279 -3.02 29.58 -3.31
CA ARG A 279 -2.23 29.90 -2.11
C ARG A 279 -2.92 30.99 -1.30
N ALA A 280 -3.01 30.77 0.00
CA ALA A 280 -3.47 31.77 0.94
C ALA A 280 -2.38 32.80 1.23
N VAL A 281 -2.81 34.00 1.61
CA VAL A 281 -1.91 35.09 1.99
C VAL A 281 -1.36 34.82 3.40
N GLU A 282 -0.03 34.79 3.52
CA GLU A 282 0.66 34.46 4.78
C GLU A 282 0.97 35.70 5.64
N ARG A 283 0.74 36.91 5.12
CA ARG A 283 0.94 38.18 5.83
C ARG A 283 -0.26 39.10 5.65
N GLY A 284 -1.04 39.30 6.71
CA GLY A 284 -2.30 40.03 6.69
C GLY A 284 -2.75 40.57 8.06
N VAL A 285 -4.06 40.50 8.33
CA VAL A 285 -4.81 41.30 9.33
C VAL A 285 -4.53 40.92 10.81
N GLY A 286 -3.77 39.85 11.07
CA GLY A 286 -3.35 39.44 12.41
C GLY A 286 -2.57 38.10 12.41
N PRO A 287 -1.87 37.76 13.50
CA PRO A 287 -1.05 36.56 13.58
C PRO A 287 -1.84 35.26 13.41
N GLU A 288 -3.09 35.21 13.89
CA GLU A 288 -3.95 34.03 13.79
C GLU A 288 -4.34 33.72 12.33
N PHE A 289 -4.62 34.75 11.52
CA PHE A 289 -4.95 34.57 10.10
C PHE A 289 -3.73 34.19 9.27
N ASN A 290 -2.56 34.73 9.63
CA ASN A 290 -1.29 34.37 9.00
C ASN A 290 -0.97 32.90 9.26
N GLN A 291 -1.13 32.44 10.50
CA GLN A 291 -0.93 31.04 10.88
C GLN A 291 -1.90 30.11 10.14
N LEU A 292 -3.16 30.51 9.97
CA LEU A 292 -4.13 29.76 9.18
C LEU A 292 -3.72 29.65 7.69
N GLY A 293 -3.23 30.75 7.10
CA GLY A 293 -2.73 30.77 5.72
C GLY A 293 -1.52 29.85 5.52
N VAL A 294 -0.54 29.90 6.43
CA VAL A 294 0.63 29.02 6.43
C VAL A 294 0.21 27.55 6.56
N ALA A 295 -0.67 27.22 7.51
CA ALA A 295 -1.15 25.86 7.72
C ALA A 295 -1.93 25.32 6.49
N PHE A 296 -2.75 26.16 5.86
CA PHE A 296 -3.47 25.81 4.63
C PHE A 296 -2.51 25.55 3.46
N ASN A 297 -1.51 26.42 3.25
CA ASN A 297 -0.51 26.24 2.21
C ASN A 297 0.33 24.98 2.42
N ALA A 298 0.70 24.67 3.68
CA ALA A 298 1.41 23.44 4.02
C ALA A 298 0.58 22.19 3.70
N MET A 299 -0.70 22.18 4.06
CA MET A 299 -1.63 21.09 3.71
C MET A 299 -1.74 20.88 2.19
N LEU A 300 -1.85 21.97 1.41
CA LEU A 300 -1.88 21.88 -0.06
C LEU A 300 -0.58 21.35 -0.65
N LYS A 301 0.57 21.71 -0.07
CA LYS A 301 1.89 21.22 -0.49
C LYS A 301 2.01 19.71 -0.26
N GLU A 302 1.66 19.24 0.93
CA GLU A 302 1.68 17.80 1.26
C GLU A 302 0.70 17.00 0.40
N LEU A 303 -0.51 17.52 0.19
CA LEU A 303 -1.48 16.87 -0.69
C LEU A 303 -0.97 16.79 -2.14
N ALA A 304 -0.33 17.85 -2.64
CA ALA A 304 0.27 17.83 -3.98
C ALA A 304 1.42 16.82 -4.09
N TYR A 305 2.26 16.69 -3.05
CA TYR A 305 3.32 15.69 -2.99
C TYR A 305 2.76 14.27 -3.04
N LEU A 306 1.79 13.95 -2.16
CA LEU A 306 1.13 12.63 -2.12
C LEU A 306 0.45 12.27 -3.44
N LEU A 307 -0.22 13.23 -4.11
CA LEU A 307 -0.84 12.99 -5.41
C LEU A 307 0.19 12.74 -6.52
N ASN A 308 1.34 13.40 -6.47
CA ASN A 308 2.43 13.15 -7.43
C ASN A 308 3.08 11.77 -7.21
N GLU A 309 3.33 11.40 -5.96
CA GLU A 309 3.83 10.07 -5.59
C GLU A 309 2.84 8.96 -5.99
N LEU A 310 1.54 9.17 -5.77
CA LEU A 310 0.50 8.26 -6.25
C LEU A 310 0.49 8.14 -7.78
N ASN A 311 0.65 9.25 -8.51
CA ASN A 311 0.71 9.22 -9.98
C ASN A 311 1.94 8.43 -10.47
N GLN A 312 3.11 8.63 -9.86
CA GLN A 312 4.32 7.85 -10.16
C GLN A 312 4.13 6.36 -9.87
N THR A 313 3.60 6.03 -8.69
CA THR A 313 3.29 4.65 -8.29
C THR A 313 2.31 3.99 -9.26
N THR A 314 1.29 4.73 -9.72
CA THR A 314 0.32 4.26 -10.72
C THR A 314 0.99 3.94 -12.06
N GLN A 315 1.96 4.74 -12.50
CA GLN A 315 2.71 4.45 -13.72
C GLN A 315 3.58 3.20 -13.61
N VAL A 316 4.22 3.00 -12.46
CA VAL A 316 4.96 1.76 -12.16
C VAL A 316 4.00 0.57 -12.18
N LEU A 317 2.82 0.68 -11.56
CA LEU A 317 1.83 -0.39 -11.53
C LEU A 317 1.30 -0.75 -12.93
N LEU A 318 1.06 0.23 -13.81
CA LEU A 318 0.72 -0.01 -15.22
C LEU A 318 1.84 -0.74 -15.97
N LYS A 319 3.09 -0.34 -15.75
CA LYS A 319 4.24 -1.00 -16.38
C LYS A 319 4.35 -2.45 -15.91
N SER A 320 4.29 -2.68 -14.61
CA SER A 320 4.34 -4.02 -14.02
C SER A 320 3.17 -4.91 -14.47
N SER A 321 1.96 -4.36 -14.61
CA SER A 321 0.82 -5.10 -15.15
C SER A 321 1.07 -5.58 -16.60
N ARG A 322 1.61 -4.72 -17.47
CA ARG A 322 1.93 -5.11 -18.86
C ARG A 322 3.03 -6.16 -18.91
N GLU A 323 4.09 -5.99 -18.12
CA GLU A 323 5.17 -6.98 -18.00
C GLU A 323 4.61 -8.32 -17.51
N MET A 324 3.70 -8.30 -16.53
CA MET A 324 3.05 -9.50 -16.00
C MET A 324 2.15 -10.19 -17.02
N SER A 325 1.44 -9.44 -17.87
CA SER A 325 0.67 -10.01 -18.99
C SER A 325 1.57 -10.68 -20.02
N GLN A 326 2.69 -10.03 -20.37
CA GLN A 326 3.67 -10.60 -21.29
C GLN A 326 4.28 -11.89 -20.75
N VAL A 327 4.61 -11.93 -19.46
CA VAL A 327 5.11 -13.14 -18.79
C VAL A 327 4.05 -14.26 -18.82
N ALA A 328 2.77 -13.95 -18.62
CA ALA A 328 1.70 -14.94 -18.73
C ALA A 328 1.59 -15.52 -20.15
N ASP A 329 1.67 -14.69 -21.20
CA ASP A 329 1.63 -15.16 -22.58
C ASP A 329 2.85 -16.04 -22.92
N GLN A 330 4.05 -15.63 -22.47
CA GLN A 330 5.27 -16.42 -22.63
C GLN A 330 5.18 -17.77 -21.91
N GLN A 331 4.60 -17.80 -20.71
CA GLN A 331 4.39 -19.02 -19.96
C GLN A 331 3.42 -19.97 -20.69
N LEU A 332 2.32 -19.46 -21.25
CA LEU A 332 1.39 -20.28 -22.04
C LEU A 332 2.05 -20.88 -23.29
N ASP A 333 2.86 -20.09 -24.01
CA ASP A 333 3.60 -20.59 -25.18
C ASP A 333 4.64 -21.66 -24.79
N ALA A 334 5.34 -21.45 -23.67
CA ALA A 334 6.27 -22.43 -23.12
C ALA A 334 5.55 -23.74 -22.76
N VAL A 335 4.42 -23.68 -22.07
CA VAL A 335 3.60 -24.85 -21.71
C VAL A 335 3.14 -25.61 -22.96
N LYS A 336 2.69 -24.89 -24.00
CA LYS A 336 2.30 -25.49 -25.29
C LYS A 336 3.46 -26.23 -25.97
N LYS A 337 4.65 -25.61 -26.01
CA LYS A 337 5.87 -26.22 -26.58
C LYS A 337 6.30 -27.46 -25.80
N THR A 338 6.21 -27.42 -24.46
CA THR A 338 6.48 -28.59 -23.63
C THR A 338 5.49 -29.71 -23.92
N GLY A 339 4.20 -29.41 -24.10
CA GLY A 339 3.18 -30.39 -24.50
C GLY A 339 3.50 -31.07 -25.83
N GLN A 340 3.93 -30.30 -26.83
CA GLN A 340 4.37 -30.86 -28.11
C GLN A 340 5.61 -31.77 -27.95
N ALA A 341 6.59 -31.36 -27.14
CA ALA A 341 7.77 -32.15 -26.87
C ALA A 341 7.45 -33.48 -26.17
N VAL A 342 6.52 -33.46 -25.19
CA VAL A 342 6.04 -34.68 -24.51
C VAL A 342 5.32 -35.61 -25.49
N GLY A 343 4.49 -35.08 -26.39
CA GLY A 343 3.84 -35.87 -27.44
C GLY A 343 4.85 -36.55 -28.37
N MET A 344 5.90 -35.83 -28.80
CA MET A 344 6.99 -36.41 -29.60
C MET A 344 7.79 -37.46 -28.82
N MET A 345 8.00 -37.25 -27.52
CA MET A 345 8.68 -38.20 -26.64
C MET A 345 7.89 -39.51 -26.52
N SER A 346 6.57 -39.43 -26.32
CA SER A 346 5.69 -40.61 -26.28
C SER A 346 5.75 -41.41 -27.58
N SER A 347 5.67 -40.74 -28.74
CA SER A 347 5.83 -41.40 -30.04
C SER A 347 7.21 -42.04 -30.21
N SER A 348 8.27 -41.39 -29.73
CA SER A 348 9.64 -41.91 -29.81
C SER A 348 9.82 -43.15 -28.95
N VAL A 349 9.24 -43.17 -27.75
CA VAL A 349 9.23 -44.35 -26.86
C VAL A 349 8.54 -45.53 -27.56
N GLN A 350 7.36 -45.32 -28.16
CA GLN A 350 6.67 -46.39 -28.90
C GLN A 350 7.52 -46.94 -30.04
N GLN A 351 8.23 -46.07 -30.77
CA GLN A 351 9.12 -46.49 -31.85
C GLN A 351 10.34 -47.28 -31.32
N ILE A 352 10.92 -46.86 -30.20
CA ILE A 352 12.03 -47.59 -29.54
C ILE A 352 11.57 -48.98 -29.11
N THR A 353 10.39 -49.09 -28.49
CA THR A 353 9.81 -50.37 -28.07
C THR A 353 9.57 -51.29 -29.26
N ALA A 354 9.02 -50.77 -30.37
CA ALA A 354 8.83 -51.54 -31.60
C ALA A 354 10.16 -52.03 -32.20
N MET A 355 11.18 -51.17 -32.24
CA MET A 355 12.52 -51.50 -32.73
C MET A 355 13.20 -52.57 -31.86
N ALA A 356 13.04 -52.47 -30.55
CA ALA A 356 13.52 -53.48 -29.60
C ALA A 356 12.87 -54.85 -29.86
N GLY A 357 11.57 -54.88 -30.15
CA GLY A 357 10.85 -56.10 -30.55
C GLY A 357 11.39 -56.73 -31.83
N VAL A 358 11.59 -55.93 -32.89
CA VAL A 358 12.18 -56.42 -34.15
C VAL A 358 13.60 -56.95 -33.94
N THR A 359 14.40 -56.27 -33.12
CA THR A 359 15.78 -56.70 -32.80
C THR A 359 15.77 -58.03 -32.03
N GLN A 360 14.81 -58.24 -31.14
CA GLN A 360 14.65 -59.48 -30.39
C GLN A 360 14.30 -60.66 -31.31
N GLU A 361 13.39 -60.45 -32.27
CA GLU A 361 13.01 -61.46 -33.27
C GLU A 361 14.19 -61.83 -34.20
N SER A 362 14.94 -60.82 -34.66
CA SER A 362 16.17 -61.01 -35.44
C SER A 362 17.22 -61.80 -34.64
N GLY A 363 17.41 -61.45 -33.35
CA GLY A 363 18.27 -62.18 -32.43
C GLY A 363 17.88 -63.65 -32.26
N SER A 364 16.58 -63.95 -32.14
CA SER A 364 16.07 -65.32 -32.07
C SER A 364 16.37 -66.10 -33.35
N SER A 365 16.19 -65.47 -34.51
CA SER A 365 16.51 -66.08 -35.81
C SER A 365 18.00 -66.37 -35.96
N MET A 366 18.87 -65.44 -35.53
CA MET A 366 20.33 -65.65 -35.52
C MET A 366 20.73 -66.78 -34.56
N MET A 367 20.09 -66.90 -33.39
CA MET A 367 20.38 -67.97 -32.43
C MET A 367 20.06 -69.34 -33.03
N LYS A 368 18.92 -69.45 -33.73
CA LYS A 368 18.55 -70.67 -34.44
C LYS A 368 19.57 -71.03 -35.53
N ALA A 369 19.94 -70.06 -36.37
CA ALA A 369 20.91 -70.26 -37.44
C ALA A 369 22.31 -70.65 -36.90
N ALA A 370 22.75 -70.02 -35.81
CA ALA A 370 24.00 -70.37 -35.14
C ALA A 370 23.95 -71.80 -34.58
N GLY A 371 22.83 -72.18 -33.95
CA GLY A 371 22.63 -73.55 -33.45
C GLY A 371 22.64 -74.62 -34.55
N GLU A 372 21.99 -74.35 -35.69
CA GLU A 372 22.04 -75.21 -36.88
C GLU A 372 23.46 -75.29 -37.46
N GLY A 373 24.19 -74.17 -37.47
CA GLY A 373 25.60 -74.09 -37.84
C GLY A 373 26.48 -74.96 -36.96
N THR A 374 26.33 -74.85 -35.63
CA THR A 374 27.10 -75.65 -34.66
C THR A 374 26.82 -77.14 -34.82
N GLY A 375 25.57 -77.52 -35.08
CA GLY A 375 25.21 -78.90 -35.41
C GLY A 375 25.91 -79.42 -36.67
N SER A 376 25.96 -78.60 -37.73
CA SER A 376 26.63 -78.94 -38.99
C SER A 376 28.14 -79.08 -38.83
N VAL A 377 28.77 -78.20 -38.07
CA VAL A 377 30.20 -78.22 -37.73
C VAL A 377 30.55 -79.49 -36.93
N LYS A 378 29.75 -79.86 -35.93
CA LYS A 378 29.94 -81.11 -35.17
C LYS A 378 29.85 -82.35 -36.08
N LYS A 379 28.89 -82.35 -37.02
CA LYS A 379 28.78 -83.46 -37.98
C LYS A 379 29.99 -83.53 -38.92
N LEU A 380 30.53 -82.37 -39.32
CA LEU A 380 31.73 -82.31 -40.15
C LEU A 380 32.96 -82.88 -39.43
N VAL A 381 33.14 -82.58 -38.14
CA VAL A 381 34.22 -83.18 -37.32
C VAL A 381 34.10 -84.71 -37.29
N GLU A 382 32.89 -85.24 -37.10
CA GLU A 382 32.64 -86.70 -37.14
C GLU A 382 33.04 -87.31 -38.49
N VAL A 383 32.66 -86.67 -39.61
CA VAL A 383 33.00 -87.13 -40.97
C VAL A 383 34.50 -87.06 -41.22
N ILE A 384 35.20 -86.01 -40.77
CA ILE A 384 36.66 -85.91 -40.94
C ILE A 384 37.38 -86.99 -40.11
N ASN A 385 36.91 -87.29 -38.91
CA ASN A 385 37.45 -88.38 -38.09
C ASN A 385 37.25 -89.76 -38.75
N GLN A 386 36.06 -90.01 -39.31
CA GLN A 386 35.80 -91.23 -40.10
C GLN A 386 36.72 -91.31 -41.32
N ASN A 387 36.93 -90.18 -42.01
CA ASN A 387 37.85 -90.12 -43.15
C ASN A 387 39.30 -90.40 -42.73
N HIS A 388 39.73 -89.93 -41.55
CA HIS A 388 41.03 -90.26 -40.97
C HIS A 388 41.22 -91.78 -40.76
N GLU A 389 40.19 -92.49 -40.29
CA GLU A 389 40.23 -93.94 -40.12
C GLU A 389 40.39 -94.66 -41.47
N VAL A 390 39.64 -94.23 -42.49
CA VAL A 390 39.73 -94.77 -43.86
C VAL A 390 41.13 -94.55 -44.45
N ILE A 391 41.68 -93.34 -44.34
CA ILE A 391 43.04 -93.02 -44.81
C ILE A 391 44.08 -93.90 -44.10
N ALA A 392 43.91 -94.16 -42.80
CA ALA A 392 44.81 -95.03 -42.03
C ALA A 392 44.69 -96.52 -42.43
N GLU A 393 43.53 -96.97 -42.90
CA GLU A 393 43.36 -98.30 -43.50
C GLU A 393 44.01 -98.39 -44.89
N GLU A 394 43.83 -97.38 -45.73
CA GLU A 394 44.49 -97.30 -47.05
C GLU A 394 46.02 -97.31 -46.92
N ALA A 395 46.57 -96.53 -45.96
CA ALA A 395 48.00 -96.55 -45.65
C ALA A 395 48.52 -97.96 -45.35
N ARG A 396 47.77 -98.71 -44.52
CA ARG A 396 48.12 -100.09 -44.15
C ARG A 396 48.02 -101.04 -45.35
N ALA A 397 46.99 -100.92 -46.17
CA ALA A 397 46.80 -101.76 -47.36
C ALA A 397 47.93 -101.56 -48.39
N VAL A 398 48.29 -100.30 -48.67
CA VAL A 398 49.37 -99.96 -49.60
C VAL A 398 50.74 -100.33 -49.02
N GLY A 399 50.95 -100.15 -47.71
CA GLY A 399 52.15 -100.64 -47.02
C GLY A 399 52.33 -102.15 -47.17
N ASN A 400 51.26 -102.93 -46.96
CA ASN A 400 51.26 -104.38 -47.16
C ASN A 400 51.54 -104.77 -48.64
N LEU A 401 50.98 -104.02 -49.60
CA LEU A 401 51.29 -104.22 -51.02
C LEU A 401 52.78 -104.00 -51.29
N GLY A 402 53.38 -102.94 -50.73
CA GLY A 402 54.81 -102.67 -50.81
C GLY A 402 55.66 -103.84 -50.31
N THR A 403 55.30 -104.44 -49.17
CA THR A 403 55.98 -105.64 -48.64
C THR A 403 55.87 -106.83 -49.60
N ARG A 404 54.68 -107.09 -50.14
CA ARG A 404 54.46 -108.18 -51.11
C ARG A 404 55.24 -107.97 -52.41
N VAL A 405 55.30 -106.74 -52.91
CA VAL A 405 56.08 -106.38 -54.11
C VAL A 405 57.57 -106.63 -53.89
N GLN A 406 58.11 -106.34 -52.69
CA GLN A 406 59.49 -106.67 -52.34
C GLN A 406 59.74 -108.19 -52.30
N GLU A 407 58.80 -108.98 -51.78
CA GLU A 407 58.89 -110.44 -51.79
C GLU A 407 58.92 -111.00 -53.21
N ILE A 408 58.03 -110.52 -54.10
CA ILE A 408 58.00 -110.93 -55.51
C ILE A 408 59.29 -110.53 -56.22
N SER A 409 59.82 -109.31 -55.98
CA SER A 409 61.09 -108.86 -56.55
C SER A 409 62.23 -109.85 -56.26
N ARG A 410 62.32 -110.34 -55.02
CA ARG A 410 63.34 -111.34 -54.62
C ARG A 410 63.16 -112.67 -55.34
N LEU A 411 61.92 -113.10 -55.57
CA LEU A 411 61.64 -114.33 -56.32
C LEU A 411 62.01 -114.17 -57.80
N VAL A 412 61.68 -113.04 -58.43
CA VAL A 412 62.02 -112.76 -59.83
C VAL A 412 63.54 -112.69 -60.02
N ASP A 413 64.27 -112.07 -59.08
CA ASP A 413 65.73 -112.07 -59.07
C ASP A 413 66.32 -113.48 -59.00
N LEU A 414 65.73 -114.35 -58.17
CA LEU A 414 66.12 -115.75 -58.08
C LEU A 414 65.86 -116.50 -59.38
N ILE A 415 64.69 -116.31 -60.02
CA ILE A 415 64.36 -116.95 -61.30
C ILE A 415 65.33 -116.47 -62.38
N ARG A 416 65.62 -115.16 -62.46
CA ARG A 416 66.61 -114.60 -63.40
C ARG A 416 67.98 -115.25 -63.21
N LYS A 417 68.41 -115.44 -61.96
CA LYS A 417 69.66 -116.13 -61.63
C LYS A 417 69.65 -117.60 -62.08
N ILE A 418 68.58 -118.34 -61.77
CA ILE A 418 68.39 -119.73 -62.22
C ILE A 418 68.41 -119.82 -63.75
N SER A 419 67.74 -118.90 -64.42
CA SER A 419 67.69 -118.83 -65.89
C SER A 419 69.07 -118.61 -66.49
N LYS A 420 69.86 -117.69 -65.92
CA LYS A 420 71.24 -117.45 -66.34
C LYS A 420 72.14 -118.67 -66.12
N ASP A 421 72.02 -119.32 -64.97
CA ASP A 421 72.78 -120.55 -64.66
C ASP A 421 72.37 -121.68 -65.62
N THR A 422 71.08 -121.79 -65.94
CA THR A 422 70.54 -122.78 -66.89
C THR A 422 71.02 -122.50 -68.32
N HIS A 423 71.06 -121.24 -68.75
CA HIS A 423 71.59 -120.85 -70.05
C HIS A 423 73.08 -121.19 -70.17
N LEU A 424 73.87 -120.95 -69.12
CA LEU A 424 75.29 -121.34 -69.09
C LEU A 424 75.48 -122.86 -69.12
N LEU A 425 74.66 -123.61 -68.37
CA LEU A 425 74.67 -125.08 -68.41
C LEU A 425 74.31 -125.61 -69.79
N ALA A 426 73.29 -125.04 -70.44
CA ALA A 426 72.85 -125.40 -71.77
C ALA A 426 73.87 -125.05 -72.85
N LEU A 427 74.57 -123.91 -72.71
CA LEU A 427 75.68 -123.53 -73.58
C LEU A 427 76.86 -124.51 -73.45
N ASN A 428 77.26 -124.84 -72.23
CA ASN A 428 78.31 -125.83 -71.97
C ASN A 428 77.93 -127.21 -72.54
N ALA A 429 76.68 -127.64 -72.37
CA ALA A 429 76.17 -128.88 -72.94
C ALA A 429 76.14 -128.86 -74.48
N SER A 430 75.79 -127.72 -75.09
CA SER A 430 75.81 -127.55 -76.55
C SER A 430 77.23 -127.62 -77.12
N ILE A 431 78.21 -127.04 -76.42
CA ILE A 431 79.64 -127.12 -76.78
C ILE A 431 80.13 -128.57 -76.71
N GLU A 432 79.84 -129.28 -75.62
CA GLU A 432 80.27 -130.68 -75.45
C GLU A 432 79.58 -131.62 -76.45
N ALA A 433 78.30 -131.35 -76.78
CA ALA A 433 77.56 -132.06 -77.81
C ALA A 433 78.14 -131.82 -79.22
N ALA A 434 78.56 -130.60 -79.54
CA ALA A 434 79.28 -130.30 -80.79
C ALA A 434 80.65 -130.99 -80.85
N ARG A 435 81.33 -131.12 -79.70
CA ARG A 435 82.62 -131.80 -79.55
C ARG A 435 82.54 -133.32 -79.79
N ALA A 436 81.40 -133.92 -79.48
CA ALA A 436 81.13 -135.35 -79.71
C ALA A 436 80.77 -135.71 -81.18
N GLY A 437 80.73 -134.73 -82.10
CA GLY A 437 80.48 -134.95 -83.52
C GLY A 437 79.09 -135.50 -83.83
N GLU A 438 78.97 -136.43 -84.79
CA GLU A 438 77.68 -137.00 -85.23
C GLU A 438 76.90 -137.70 -84.10
N GLN A 439 77.58 -138.25 -83.08
CA GLN A 439 76.93 -138.92 -81.94
C GLN A 439 76.28 -137.93 -80.96
N GLY A 440 76.72 -136.66 -80.94
CA GLY A 440 76.20 -135.61 -80.05
C GLY A 440 75.05 -134.80 -80.65
N ARG A 441 74.68 -135.06 -81.91
CA ARG A 441 73.78 -134.20 -82.69
C ARG A 441 72.38 -134.06 -82.08
N GLY A 442 71.80 -135.13 -81.53
CA GLY A 442 70.52 -135.08 -80.81
C GLY A 442 70.59 -134.31 -79.49
N PHE A 443 71.69 -134.46 -78.75
CA PHE A 443 71.94 -133.71 -77.50
C PHE A 443 72.18 -132.22 -77.77
N ALA A 444 72.85 -131.87 -78.87
CA ALA A 444 73.09 -130.49 -79.26
C ALA A 444 71.78 -129.73 -79.53
N VAL A 445 70.80 -130.39 -80.16
CA VAL A 445 69.47 -129.79 -80.40
C VAL A 445 68.72 -129.54 -79.10
N VAL A 446 68.73 -130.51 -78.17
CA VAL A 446 68.09 -130.34 -76.85
C VAL A 446 68.79 -129.26 -76.03
N ALA A 447 70.12 -129.24 -76.02
CA ALA A 447 70.89 -128.22 -75.30
C ALA A 447 70.67 -126.81 -75.87
N ALA A 448 70.59 -126.67 -77.20
CA ALA A 448 70.24 -125.39 -77.83
C ALA A 448 68.81 -124.94 -77.48
N GLU A 449 67.84 -125.86 -77.44
CA GLU A 449 66.46 -125.55 -77.08
C GLU A 449 66.32 -125.18 -75.59
N VAL A 450 67.04 -125.86 -74.69
CA VAL A 450 67.11 -125.47 -73.26
C VAL A 450 67.77 -124.11 -73.09
N GLY A 451 68.83 -123.83 -73.85
CA GLY A 451 69.51 -122.53 -73.84
C GLY A 451 68.61 -121.40 -74.33
N ARG A 452 67.81 -121.65 -75.37
CA ARG A 452 66.79 -120.73 -75.89
C ARG A 452 65.69 -120.49 -74.87
N LEU A 453 65.18 -121.53 -74.22
CA LEU A 453 64.15 -121.41 -73.17
C LEU A 453 64.65 -120.64 -71.94
N ALA A 454 65.93 -120.82 -71.59
CA ALA A 454 66.59 -120.07 -70.53
C ALA A 454 66.86 -118.60 -70.90
N GLU A 455 67.12 -118.30 -72.17
CA GLU A 455 67.18 -116.91 -72.67
C GLU A 455 65.78 -116.25 -72.63
N ASP A 456 64.75 -116.94 -73.13
CA ASP A 456 63.35 -116.49 -73.11
C ASP A 456 62.87 -116.22 -71.68
N THR A 457 63.22 -117.10 -70.73
CA THR A 457 62.90 -116.96 -69.30
C THR A 457 63.65 -115.78 -68.67
N ALA A 458 64.91 -115.54 -69.04
CA ALA A 458 65.69 -114.38 -68.58
C ALA A 458 65.12 -113.05 -69.14
N SER A 459 64.67 -113.05 -70.39
CA SER A 459 63.99 -111.90 -71.00
C SER A 459 62.64 -111.62 -70.32
N THR A 460 61.83 -112.65 -70.11
CA THR A 460 60.51 -112.52 -69.46
C THR A 460 60.63 -112.05 -68.02
N THR A 461 61.59 -112.58 -67.25
CA THR A 461 61.85 -112.11 -65.88
C THR A 461 62.29 -110.65 -65.81
N LYS A 462 63.04 -110.17 -66.82
CA LYS A 462 63.40 -108.75 -66.93
C LYS A 462 62.18 -107.85 -67.18
N GLU A 463 61.22 -108.30 -67.99
CA GLU A 463 59.95 -107.58 -68.17
C GLU A 463 59.13 -107.55 -66.87
N VAL A 464 59.06 -108.66 -66.14
CA VAL A 464 58.39 -108.73 -64.82
C VAL A 464 59.07 -107.83 -63.78
N GLU A 465 60.41 -107.79 -63.77
CA GLU A 465 61.20 -106.89 -62.90
C GLU A 465 60.84 -105.41 -63.16
N GLN A 466 60.64 -105.02 -64.42
CA GLN A 466 60.18 -103.66 -64.78
C GLN A 466 58.76 -103.36 -64.26
N ILE A 467 57.84 -104.32 -64.36
CA ILE A 467 56.47 -104.18 -63.84
C ILE A 467 56.48 -104.04 -62.31
N ILE A 468 57.26 -104.87 -61.61
CA ILE A 468 57.41 -104.80 -60.14
C ILE A 468 58.00 -103.46 -59.72
N ALA A 469 59.02 -102.96 -60.42
CA ALA A 469 59.61 -101.66 -60.15
C ALA A 469 58.60 -100.52 -60.36
N ALA A 470 57.76 -100.62 -61.40
CA ALA A 470 56.67 -99.66 -61.63
C ALA A 470 55.64 -99.69 -60.49
N ILE A 471 55.17 -100.88 -60.07
CA ILE A 471 54.21 -101.03 -58.96
C ILE A 471 54.81 -100.51 -57.64
N ALA A 472 56.09 -100.78 -57.37
CA ALA A 472 56.78 -100.28 -56.18
C ALA A 472 56.83 -98.75 -56.16
N LYS A 473 57.17 -98.14 -57.30
CA LYS A 473 57.19 -96.68 -57.47
C LYS A 473 55.80 -96.07 -57.29
N GLU A 474 54.79 -96.66 -57.90
CA GLU A 474 53.39 -96.22 -57.76
C GLU A 474 52.90 -96.36 -56.30
N SER A 475 53.22 -97.47 -55.62
CA SER A 475 52.87 -97.67 -54.20
C SER A 475 53.52 -96.63 -53.29
N SER A 476 54.79 -96.29 -53.54
CA SER A 476 55.49 -95.22 -52.80
C SER A 476 54.83 -93.85 -53.01
N LEU A 477 54.42 -93.55 -54.25
CA LEU A 477 53.70 -92.31 -54.56
C LEU A 477 52.34 -92.25 -53.86
N VAL A 478 51.61 -93.38 -53.80
CA VAL A 478 50.34 -93.46 -53.08
C VAL A 478 50.54 -93.23 -51.58
N LEU A 479 51.59 -93.79 -50.96
CA LEU A 479 51.90 -93.54 -49.54
C LEU A 479 52.21 -92.06 -49.26
N GLU A 480 52.94 -91.39 -50.15
CA GLU A 480 53.18 -89.94 -50.03
C GLU A 480 51.85 -89.15 -50.08
N LYS A 481 50.93 -89.53 -50.97
CA LYS A 481 49.60 -88.91 -51.08
C LYS A 481 48.70 -89.19 -49.88
N VAL A 482 48.83 -90.35 -49.26
CA VAL A 482 48.14 -90.71 -48.03
C VAL A 482 48.62 -89.85 -46.86
N GLU A 483 49.94 -89.64 -46.71
CA GLU A 483 50.47 -88.75 -45.67
C GLU A 483 50.05 -87.30 -45.89
N GLN A 484 50.04 -86.84 -47.15
CA GLN A 484 49.51 -85.52 -47.50
C GLN A 484 48.02 -85.40 -47.12
N SER A 485 47.22 -86.44 -47.37
CA SER A 485 45.78 -86.46 -47.06
C SER A 485 45.52 -86.42 -45.55
N LYS A 486 46.36 -87.09 -44.75
CA LYS A 486 46.32 -87.03 -43.29
C LYS A 486 46.57 -85.60 -42.77
N SER A 487 47.60 -84.92 -43.29
CA SER A 487 47.88 -83.53 -42.92
C SER A 487 46.71 -82.59 -43.25
N ILE A 488 46.09 -82.76 -44.43
CA ILE A 488 44.93 -81.96 -44.84
C ILE A 488 43.73 -82.19 -43.90
N ALA A 489 43.51 -83.43 -43.47
CA ALA A 489 42.44 -83.76 -42.54
C ALA A 489 42.68 -83.15 -41.14
N GLU A 490 43.91 -83.15 -40.63
CA GLU A 490 44.28 -82.48 -39.37
C GLU A 490 44.06 -80.97 -39.44
N GLU A 491 44.46 -80.32 -40.55
CA GLU A 491 44.15 -78.91 -40.81
C GLU A 491 42.64 -78.66 -40.88
N GLY A 492 41.88 -79.58 -41.49
CA GLY A 492 40.43 -79.55 -41.56
C GLY A 492 39.76 -79.57 -40.19
N ILE A 493 40.23 -80.42 -39.27
CA ILE A 493 39.75 -80.44 -37.88
C ILE A 493 40.01 -79.10 -37.19
N SER A 494 41.24 -78.57 -37.30
CA SER A 494 41.62 -77.28 -36.69
C SER A 494 40.79 -76.11 -37.23
N ALA A 495 40.52 -76.08 -38.55
CA ALA A 495 39.65 -75.07 -39.15
C ALA A 495 38.19 -75.19 -38.66
N THR A 496 37.70 -76.42 -38.50
CA THR A 496 36.33 -76.71 -38.05
C THR A 496 36.12 -76.31 -36.59
N LEU A 497 37.11 -76.56 -35.71
CA LEU A 497 37.07 -76.12 -34.30
C LEU A 497 37.06 -74.59 -34.17
N ARG A 498 37.82 -73.87 -35.02
CA ARG A 498 37.75 -72.40 -35.06
C ARG A 498 36.39 -71.88 -35.51
N ALA A 499 35.72 -72.59 -36.43
CA ALA A 499 34.36 -72.25 -36.83
C ALA A 499 33.35 -72.51 -35.70
N GLU A 500 33.53 -73.57 -34.91
CA GLU A 500 32.71 -73.84 -33.71
C GLU A 500 32.83 -72.72 -32.68
N ASP A 501 34.05 -72.28 -32.37
CA ASP A 501 34.32 -71.19 -31.44
C ASP A 501 33.69 -69.86 -31.91
N ALA A 502 33.81 -69.52 -33.19
CA ALA A 502 33.17 -68.35 -33.77
C ALA A 502 31.64 -68.39 -33.67
N LEU A 503 31.01 -69.55 -33.87
CA LEU A 503 29.57 -69.73 -33.70
C LEU A 503 29.15 -69.59 -32.24
N GLN A 504 29.95 -70.11 -31.30
CA GLN A 504 29.69 -69.94 -29.87
C GLN A 504 29.75 -68.46 -29.47
N HIS A 505 30.75 -67.72 -29.96
CA HIS A 505 30.84 -66.27 -29.76
C HIS A 505 29.62 -65.50 -30.29
N ILE A 506 29.04 -65.93 -31.42
CA ILE A 506 27.79 -65.36 -31.94
C ILE A 506 26.64 -65.59 -30.94
N VAL A 507 26.49 -66.81 -30.42
CA VAL A 507 25.46 -67.15 -29.42
C VAL A 507 25.59 -66.28 -28.17
N ASP A 508 26.80 -66.13 -27.65
CA ASP A 508 27.07 -65.32 -26.45
C ASP A 508 26.74 -63.84 -26.69
N THR A 509 27.07 -63.32 -27.88
CA THR A 509 26.77 -61.93 -28.28
C THR A 509 25.26 -61.69 -28.39
N ILE A 510 24.50 -62.67 -28.90
CA ILE A 510 23.03 -62.58 -28.96
C ILE A 510 22.45 -62.56 -27.54
N HIS A 511 22.98 -63.36 -26.61
CA HIS A 511 22.54 -63.34 -25.22
C HIS A 511 22.75 -61.97 -24.55
N SER A 512 23.93 -61.37 -24.77
CA SER A 512 24.21 -60.00 -24.31
C SER A 512 23.24 -58.99 -24.91
N THR A 513 22.91 -59.14 -26.20
CA THR A 513 21.94 -58.27 -26.91
C THR A 513 20.54 -58.37 -26.28
N TRP A 514 20.08 -59.56 -25.89
CA TRP A 514 18.82 -59.72 -25.17
C TRP A 514 18.81 -59.02 -23.81
N GLN A 515 19.92 -59.05 -23.07
CA GLN A 515 20.03 -58.31 -21.81
C GLN A 515 19.91 -56.80 -22.05
N GLN A 516 20.53 -56.27 -23.11
CA GLN A 516 20.39 -54.87 -23.49
C GLN A 516 18.95 -54.51 -23.88
N ILE A 517 18.28 -55.37 -24.64
CA ILE A 517 16.86 -55.19 -25.00
C ILE A 517 15.96 -55.15 -23.74
N SER A 518 16.22 -56.00 -22.75
CA SER A 518 15.50 -55.93 -21.47
C SER A 518 15.68 -54.58 -20.78
N ASN A 519 16.89 -54.03 -20.78
CA ASN A 519 17.15 -52.70 -20.21
C ASN A 519 16.43 -51.59 -21.00
N ILE A 520 16.33 -51.73 -22.32
CA ILE A 520 15.59 -50.80 -23.18
C ILE A 520 14.10 -50.79 -22.81
N TYR A 521 13.47 -51.95 -22.59
CA TYR A 521 12.07 -52.01 -22.16
C TYR A 521 11.84 -51.33 -20.81
N GLN A 522 12.72 -51.58 -19.82
CA GLN A 522 12.64 -50.91 -18.52
C GLN A 522 12.81 -49.39 -18.64
N GLY A 523 13.78 -48.94 -19.44
CA GLY A 523 13.98 -47.51 -19.73
C GLY A 523 12.77 -46.88 -20.42
N ALA A 524 12.19 -47.57 -21.40
CA ALA A 524 10.99 -47.12 -22.11
C ALA A 524 9.79 -46.98 -21.16
N GLU A 525 9.58 -47.93 -20.25
CA GLU A 525 8.52 -47.87 -19.23
C GLU A 525 8.71 -46.67 -18.29
N GLN A 526 9.93 -46.44 -17.79
CA GLN A 526 10.23 -45.29 -16.94
C GLN A 526 10.00 -43.96 -17.67
N ILE A 527 10.40 -43.85 -18.93
CA ILE A 527 10.12 -42.66 -19.74
C ILE A 527 8.62 -42.50 -19.95
N SER A 528 7.87 -43.59 -20.20
CA SER A 528 6.41 -43.54 -20.36
C SER A 528 5.70 -43.04 -19.10
N LEU A 529 6.10 -43.50 -17.92
CA LEU A 529 5.58 -42.99 -16.64
C LEU A 529 5.93 -41.51 -16.46
N GLY A 530 7.18 -41.13 -16.75
CA GLY A 530 7.63 -39.74 -16.70
C GLY A 530 6.84 -38.83 -17.65
N THR A 531 6.56 -39.28 -18.88
CA THR A 531 5.75 -38.52 -19.84
C THR A 531 4.34 -38.28 -19.31
N ALA A 532 3.71 -39.28 -18.69
CA ALA A 532 2.36 -39.14 -18.14
C ALA A 532 2.32 -38.13 -16.99
N THR A 533 3.32 -38.15 -16.09
CA THR A 533 3.43 -37.14 -15.02
C THR A 533 3.65 -35.73 -15.57
N VAL A 534 4.48 -35.56 -16.60
CA VAL A 534 4.68 -34.25 -17.21
C VAL A 534 3.42 -33.78 -17.94
N GLU A 535 2.66 -34.69 -18.57
CA GLU A 535 1.38 -34.36 -19.20
C GLU A 535 0.35 -33.86 -18.19
N GLU A 536 0.25 -34.49 -17.01
CA GLU A 536 -0.57 -34.02 -15.89
C GLU A 536 -0.16 -32.61 -15.43
N LEU A 537 1.14 -32.38 -15.23
CA LEU A 537 1.66 -31.04 -14.88
C LEU A 537 1.34 -30.00 -15.95
N ILE A 538 1.40 -30.36 -17.23
CA ILE A 538 1.04 -29.46 -18.34
C ILE A 538 -0.44 -29.13 -18.29
N GLN A 539 -1.32 -30.09 -17.98
CA GLN A 539 -2.75 -29.83 -17.80
C GLN A 539 -3.01 -28.88 -16.62
N ASP A 540 -2.30 -29.06 -15.50
CA ASP A 540 -2.38 -28.15 -14.35
C ASP A 540 -1.87 -26.73 -14.68
N LEU A 541 -0.78 -26.62 -15.45
CA LEU A 541 -0.20 -25.32 -15.83
C LEU A 541 -0.96 -24.59 -16.93
N ALA A 542 -1.50 -25.33 -17.92
CA ALA A 542 -2.30 -24.77 -19.00
C ALA A 542 -3.72 -24.45 -18.55
N GLY A 543 -4.25 -25.26 -17.62
CA GLY A 543 -5.67 -25.30 -17.31
C GLY A 543 -6.48 -25.88 -18.47
N ASP A 544 -7.51 -26.64 -18.17
CA ASP A 544 -8.50 -26.99 -19.17
C ASP A 544 -9.44 -25.78 -19.38
N PRO A 545 -9.47 -25.16 -20.58
CA PRO A 545 -10.35 -24.02 -20.85
C PRO A 545 -11.85 -24.36 -20.69
N TYR A 546 -12.21 -25.64 -20.64
CA TYR A 546 -13.59 -26.11 -20.45
C TYR A 546 -13.96 -26.46 -19.00
N ARG A 547 -13.01 -26.51 -18.06
CA ARG A 547 -13.27 -26.81 -16.63
C ARG A 547 -13.18 -25.55 -15.77
N GLN A 548 -14.05 -24.59 -16.09
CA GLN A 548 -14.11 -23.29 -15.43
C GLN A 548 -14.76 -23.30 -14.02
N GLU A 549 -15.23 -24.44 -13.54
CA GLU A 549 -15.89 -24.54 -12.23
C GLU A 549 -15.01 -25.30 -11.24
N GLU A 550 -14.64 -24.60 -10.18
CA GLU A 550 -13.93 -25.03 -8.96
C GLU A 550 -12.38 -25.01 -9.00
N GLN A 551 -11.86 -23.83 -8.63
CA GLN A 551 -10.57 -23.58 -7.96
C GLN A 551 -9.25 -23.72 -8.71
N HIS A 552 -9.19 -24.30 -9.90
CA HIS A 552 -7.94 -24.38 -10.67
C HIS A 552 -7.88 -23.33 -11.79
N SER A 553 -7.80 -22.04 -11.42
CA SER A 553 -7.38 -21.03 -12.40
C SER A 553 -5.87 -21.19 -12.62
N ALA A 554 -5.51 -21.77 -13.77
CA ALA A 554 -4.12 -22.01 -14.17
C ALA A 554 -3.22 -20.80 -13.86
N THR A 555 -2.00 -21.05 -13.39
CA THR A 555 -1.08 -20.02 -12.91
C THR A 555 -0.91 -18.89 -13.93
N ALA A 556 -0.81 -19.22 -15.22
CA ALA A 556 -0.71 -18.23 -16.29
C ALA A 556 -2.01 -17.42 -16.49
N HIS A 557 -3.19 -18.07 -16.45
CA HIS A 557 -4.48 -17.38 -16.51
C HIS A 557 -4.72 -16.48 -15.29
N GLN A 558 -4.31 -16.94 -14.09
CA GLN A 558 -4.38 -16.14 -12.88
C GLN A 558 -3.49 -14.90 -12.99
N ILE A 559 -2.24 -15.04 -13.46
CA ILE A 559 -1.31 -13.93 -13.72
C ILE A 559 -1.88 -12.95 -14.75
N ALA A 560 -2.48 -13.44 -15.84
CA ALA A 560 -3.12 -12.58 -16.83
C ALA A 560 -4.34 -11.83 -16.26
N SER A 561 -5.14 -12.48 -15.42
CA SER A 561 -6.30 -11.88 -14.76
C SER A 561 -5.93 -10.81 -13.73
N THR A 562 -4.88 -11.06 -12.94
CA THR A 562 -4.33 -10.08 -11.98
C THR A 562 -3.71 -8.91 -12.73
N ALA A 563 -3.09 -9.14 -13.88
CA ALA A 563 -2.54 -8.07 -14.70
C ALA A 563 -3.66 -7.16 -15.23
N ARG A 564 -4.74 -7.73 -15.79
CA ARG A 564 -5.90 -6.95 -16.26
C ARG A 564 -6.53 -6.13 -15.13
N THR A 565 -6.77 -6.74 -13.98
CA THR A 565 -7.33 -6.01 -12.82
C THR A 565 -6.41 -4.90 -12.32
N LEU A 566 -5.09 -5.10 -12.31
CA LEU A 566 -4.14 -4.03 -11.99
C LEU A 566 -4.13 -2.90 -13.04
N ASP A 567 -4.26 -3.22 -14.33
CA ASP A 567 -4.35 -2.22 -15.40
C ASP A 567 -5.63 -1.38 -15.26
N GLU A 568 -6.77 -2.02 -15.02
CA GLU A 568 -8.06 -1.36 -14.78
C GLU A 568 -8.03 -0.46 -13.55
N LEU A 569 -7.52 -0.97 -12.41
CA LEU A 569 -7.40 -0.19 -11.18
C LEU A 569 -6.46 1.01 -11.34
N SER A 570 -5.34 0.82 -12.03
CA SER A 570 -4.39 1.89 -12.30
C SER A 570 -4.98 2.94 -13.26
N GLY A 571 -5.71 2.50 -14.28
CA GLY A 571 -6.42 3.38 -15.20
C GLY A 571 -7.49 4.22 -14.49
N ALA A 572 -8.28 3.59 -13.62
CA ALA A 572 -9.29 4.27 -12.80
C ALA A 572 -8.64 5.27 -11.81
N LEU A 573 -7.53 4.90 -11.17
CA LEU A 573 -6.79 5.79 -10.28
C LEU A 573 -6.22 7.00 -11.04
N ARG A 574 -5.61 6.77 -12.21
CA ARG A 574 -5.11 7.85 -13.07
C ARG A 574 -6.21 8.81 -13.51
N SER A 575 -7.39 8.28 -13.87
CA SER A 575 -8.56 9.10 -14.23
C SER A 575 -9.02 9.98 -13.06
N ARG A 576 -9.03 9.44 -11.83
CA ARG A 576 -9.37 10.21 -10.62
C ARG A 576 -8.32 11.26 -10.29
N LEU A 577 -7.03 10.96 -10.50
CA LEU A 577 -5.93 11.90 -10.27
C LEU A 577 -5.92 13.05 -11.29
N ALA A 578 -6.36 12.82 -12.53
CA ALA A 578 -6.40 13.84 -13.59
C ALA A 578 -7.32 15.04 -13.27
N GLY A 579 -8.26 14.88 -12.33
CA GLY A 579 -9.12 15.97 -11.86
C GLY A 579 -8.40 17.02 -10.99
N PHE A 580 -7.18 16.72 -10.52
CA PHE A 580 -6.41 17.63 -9.67
C PHE A 580 -5.42 18.46 -10.50
N LYS A 581 -5.51 19.79 -10.37
CA LYS A 581 -4.52 20.72 -10.91
C LYS A 581 -3.41 20.89 -9.89
N LEU A 582 -2.26 20.31 -10.19
CA LEU A 582 -1.05 20.45 -9.40
C LEU A 582 -0.28 21.69 -9.88
N ALA A 583 0.26 22.46 -8.94
CA ALA A 583 1.27 23.45 -9.29
C ALA A 583 2.51 22.68 -9.76
N SER A 584 3.16 23.14 -10.83
CA SER A 584 4.47 22.60 -11.21
C SER A 584 5.41 22.75 -10.02
N LEU A 585 5.65 21.66 -9.30
CA LEU A 585 6.76 21.58 -8.37
C LEU A 585 8.00 21.73 -9.25
N ASN A 586 8.68 22.89 -9.17
CA ASN A 586 10.02 22.99 -9.74
C ASN A 586 10.82 21.81 -9.15
N PRO A 587 11.39 20.92 -9.97
CA PRO A 587 12.40 20.02 -9.46
C PRO A 587 13.57 20.91 -9.01
N VAL A 588 14.22 20.53 -7.91
CA VAL A 588 15.26 21.30 -7.18
C VAL A 588 14.70 22.20 -6.07
N GLU A 589 14.34 21.57 -4.95
CA GLU A 589 14.73 21.96 -3.58
C GLU A 589 14.15 20.93 -2.59
N THR A 590 14.56 19.67 -2.74
CA THR A 590 14.32 18.64 -1.72
C THR A 590 15.66 18.05 -1.32
N MET A 591 16.08 18.44 -0.10
CA MET A 591 16.87 17.61 0.82
C MET A 591 18.25 17.11 0.33
N GLU A 592 19.22 18.01 0.21
CA GLU A 592 20.64 17.65 0.06
C GLU A 592 21.51 18.10 1.26
N LYS A 593 20.94 18.22 2.48
CA LYS A 593 21.74 18.67 3.65
C LYS A 593 21.65 17.89 4.95
N GLU A 594 20.91 16.77 5.04
CA GLU A 594 20.83 16.03 6.32
C GLU A 594 21.00 14.50 6.26
N SER A 595 21.43 13.89 5.14
CA SER A 595 21.68 12.42 5.12
C SER A 595 23.10 11.97 4.77
N LEU A 596 24.08 12.88 4.72
CA LEU A 596 25.48 12.54 4.38
C LEU A 596 26.43 12.52 5.59
N ALA A 597 25.92 12.49 6.82
CA ALA A 597 26.76 12.43 8.03
C ALA A 597 26.76 11.07 8.74
N ASP A 598 26.05 10.05 8.26
CA ASP A 598 25.92 8.78 9.00
C ASP A 598 25.91 7.53 8.09
N CYS A 599 26.91 7.43 7.22
CA CYS A 599 27.25 6.19 6.50
C CYS A 599 28.74 6.15 6.17
N THR A 600 29.59 6.17 7.21
CA THR A 600 31.00 5.76 7.10
C THR A 600 31.39 4.92 8.31
N VAL A 601 30.74 3.78 8.52
CA VAL A 601 31.31 2.65 9.28
C VAL A 601 30.69 1.36 8.72
N TYR A 602 31.53 0.38 8.40
CA TYR A 602 31.27 -0.97 7.85
C TYR A 602 31.26 -1.11 6.32
N GLY A 603 32.46 -1.37 5.79
CA GLY A 603 32.70 -1.79 4.41
C GLY A 603 34.16 -2.13 4.12
N GLU A 604 34.86 -2.80 5.03
CA GLU A 604 36.09 -3.54 4.73
C GLU A 604 35.88 -4.99 5.15
N GLU A 605 35.65 -5.88 4.19
CA GLU A 605 36.11 -7.28 4.14
C GLU A 605 35.47 -7.96 2.90
N GLY A 606 36.29 -8.67 2.10
CA GLY A 606 35.76 -9.62 1.10
C GLY A 606 36.18 -9.44 -0.36
N LYS A 607 37.45 -9.10 -0.64
CA LYS A 607 38.11 -9.53 -1.89
C LYS A 607 38.54 -10.98 -1.70
N GLN A 608 37.87 -11.95 -2.33
CA GLN A 608 38.43 -13.21 -2.89
C GLN A 608 37.31 -14.22 -3.17
N SER A 609 36.99 -14.42 -4.45
CA SER A 609 36.89 -15.75 -5.09
C SER A 609 36.48 -15.57 -6.56
N ASN A 610 37.50 -15.55 -7.42
CA ASN A 610 37.37 -15.85 -8.83
C ASN A 610 37.43 -17.37 -8.96
N GLU A 611 36.37 -18.03 -9.43
CA GLU A 611 36.45 -19.30 -10.16
C GLU A 611 35.13 -19.54 -10.92
N THR A 612 35.23 -19.39 -12.25
CA THR A 612 34.79 -20.30 -13.34
C THR A 612 33.43 -21.01 -13.16
N ILE A 613 32.49 -20.98 -14.12
CA ILE A 613 32.51 -21.88 -15.30
C ILE A 613 31.57 -21.36 -16.40
N GLN A 614 32.11 -21.30 -17.62
CA GLN A 614 31.44 -21.22 -18.91
C GLN A 614 31.20 -22.64 -19.45
N VAL A 615 30.00 -22.85 -19.97
CA VAL A 615 29.54 -23.75 -21.05
C VAL A 615 30.57 -24.73 -21.67
N ALA A 616 30.24 -26.02 -21.61
CA ALA A 616 30.31 -26.98 -22.71
C ALA A 616 29.18 -28.01 -22.53
#